data_AF-A0A9D2AM59-F1
#
_entry.id   AF-A0A9D2AM59-F1
#
_cell.length_a   1.000
_cell.length_b   1.000
_cell.length_c   1.000
_cell.angle_alpha   90.00
_cell.angle_beta   90.00
_cell.angle_gamma   90.00
#
_symmetry.space_group_name_H-M   'P 1'
#
loop_
_entity.id
_entity.type
_entity.pdbx_description
1 polymer ?
#
loop_
_entity_poly.entity_id
_entity_poly.type
_entity_poly.pdbx_seq_one_letter_code
_entity_poly.pdbx_strand_id
1 'polypeptide(L)'
;MFLEFTSDGGFSMVKTYKGCFAAVFIFIDFLVLLLCYRITQAPVLYYILAAIILLSSIFYIIYKLHPGFRDFLDDHVDIPFLYALVVLLCSIVFLRTGIMDLFSLRNPSRAVLSNTEFTMNRQILNLNTYRLSGTNEEEETLTLNINKDLYNSFSYAVSSEELKNNSKVQSYAYSENTLFDVTYLSGSKRVLTITAQDLPAEDS
;
A
#
# COMPACT_ATOMS: atom_id res chain seq x y z
N MET A 1 9.35 22.89 21.30
CA MET A 1 8.71 24.15 21.69
C MET A 1 9.83 25.11 22.05
N PHE A 2 10.21 26.00 21.13
CA PHE A 2 11.22 27.03 21.39
C PHE A 2 10.55 28.38 21.12
N LEU A 3 10.49 29.22 22.16
CA LEU A 3 9.99 30.58 22.11
C LEU A 3 11.18 31.50 21.85
N GLU A 4 11.15 32.22 20.73
CA GLU A 4 12.09 33.30 20.44
C GLU A 4 11.40 34.62 20.77
N PHE A 5 12.03 35.44 21.62
CA PHE A 5 11.51 36.73 22.08
C PHE A 5 11.94 37.84 21.12
N THR A 6 10.99 38.55 20.52
CA THR A 6 11.24 39.81 19.81
C THR A 6 10.75 41.00 20.62
N SER A 7 11.49 42.11 20.55
CA SER A 7 11.36 43.33 21.36
C SER A 7 10.07 44.13 21.16
N ASP A 8 9.24 43.79 20.18
CA ASP A 8 7.92 44.39 19.99
C ASP A 8 6.88 43.31 20.28
N GLY A 9 6.12 43.48 21.37
CA GLY A 9 5.19 42.52 21.95
C GLY A 9 3.97 42.17 21.09
N GLY A 10 4.19 41.66 19.89
CA GLY A 10 3.18 41.09 19.01
C GLY A 10 3.45 39.61 18.79
N PHE A 11 2.65 38.74 19.40
CA PHE A 11 2.65 37.31 19.12
C PHE A 11 2.19 37.07 17.67
N SER A 12 3.13 36.87 16.74
CA SER A 12 2.83 36.43 15.37
C SER A 12 2.67 34.90 15.34
N MET A 13 1.56 34.41 15.87
CA MET A 13 1.21 32.99 15.89
C MET A 13 0.46 32.57 14.61
N VAL A 14 0.99 32.85 13.41
CA VAL A 14 0.22 32.59 12.16
C VAL A 14 1.03 31.93 11.05
N LYS A 15 2.36 32.02 11.00
CA LYS A 15 3.11 31.62 9.80
C LYS A 15 3.55 30.14 9.71
N THR A 16 3.41 29.35 10.78
CA THR A 16 3.97 27.98 10.85
C THR A 16 2.97 26.85 10.58
N TYR A 17 1.69 27.13 10.34
CA TYR A 17 0.67 26.09 10.19
C TYR A 17 0.58 25.46 8.79
N LYS A 18 0.88 26.22 7.73
CA LYS A 18 0.63 25.78 6.34
C LYS A 18 1.49 24.60 5.88
N GLY A 19 2.74 24.50 6.36
CA GLY A 19 3.64 23.39 6.04
C GLY A 19 3.40 22.12 6.86
N CYS A 20 2.71 22.24 8.01
CA CYS A 20 2.48 21.13 8.92
C CYS A 20 1.45 20.13 8.36
N PHE A 21 0.45 20.63 7.62
CA PHE A 21 -0.61 19.82 7.04
C PHE A 21 -0.09 18.79 6.03
N ALA A 22 0.69 19.22 5.03
CA ALA A 22 1.26 18.32 4.03
C ALA A 22 2.17 17.25 4.65
N ALA A 23 2.96 17.61 5.67
CA ALA A 23 3.81 16.67 6.38
C ALA A 23 3.01 15.56 7.10
N VAL A 24 1.86 15.91 7.67
CA VAL A 24 0.96 14.92 8.31
C VAL A 24 0.41 13.93 7.28
N PHE A 25 0.00 14.39 6.11
CA PHE A 25 -0.47 13.49 5.04
C PHE A 25 0.63 12.55 4.56
N ILE A 26 1.83 13.09 4.29
CA ILE A 26 2.98 12.27 3.87
C ILE A 26 3.30 11.19 4.92
N PHE A 27 3.22 11.54 6.21
CA PHE A 27 3.40 10.58 7.30
C PHE A 27 2.31 9.51 7.31
N ILE A 28 1.05 9.88 7.13
CA ILE A 28 -0.08 8.95 7.03
C ILE A 28 0.09 8.02 5.83
N ASP A 29 0.44 8.55 4.65
CA ASP A 29 0.64 7.78 3.43
C ASP A 29 1.75 6.73 3.61
N PHE A 30 2.85 7.12 4.25
CA PHE A 30 3.93 6.20 4.61
C PHE A 30 3.44 5.12 5.58
N LEU A 31 2.65 5.49 6.59
CA LEU A 31 2.08 4.55 7.54
C LEU A 31 1.11 3.57 6.86
N VAL A 32 0.30 4.02 5.90
CA VAL A 32 -0.56 3.14 5.08
C VAL A 32 0.29 2.19 4.24
N LEU A 33 1.33 2.68 3.55
CA LEU A 33 2.24 1.80 2.79
C LEU A 33 2.88 0.74 3.67
N LEU A 34 3.31 1.11 4.87
CA LEU A 34 3.94 0.20 5.82
C LEU A 34 2.92 -0.80 6.39
N LEU A 35 1.82 -0.32 6.96
CA LEU A 35 0.88 -1.14 7.72
C LEU A 35 -0.09 -1.93 6.84
N CYS A 36 -0.48 -1.41 5.68
CA CYS A 36 -1.40 -2.10 4.77
C CYS A 36 -0.62 -2.99 3.79
N TYR A 37 0.47 -2.48 3.21
CA TYR A 37 1.16 -3.14 2.10
C TYR A 37 2.56 -3.68 2.42
N ARG A 38 3.03 -3.57 3.68
CA ARG A 38 4.41 -3.93 4.08
C ARG A 38 5.49 -3.32 3.17
N ILE A 39 5.21 -2.15 2.61
CA ILE A 39 6.02 -1.42 1.62
C ILE A 39 6.14 -2.14 0.27
N THR A 40 6.24 -3.46 0.21
CA THR A 40 6.64 -4.21 -0.99
C THR A 40 5.49 -4.82 -1.77
N GLN A 41 4.28 -4.78 -1.22
CA GLN A 41 3.09 -5.45 -1.76
C GLN A 41 2.05 -4.47 -2.29
N ALA A 42 2.41 -3.19 -2.42
CA ALA A 42 1.47 -2.17 -2.89
C ALA A 42 1.30 -2.28 -4.41
N PRO A 43 0.10 -1.95 -4.94
CA PRO A 43 -0.08 -1.79 -6.38
C PRO A 43 0.85 -0.70 -6.93
N VAL A 44 1.28 -0.84 -8.19
CA VAL A 44 2.22 0.09 -8.86
C VAL A 44 1.79 1.55 -8.74
N LEU A 45 0.48 1.81 -8.80
CA LEU A 45 -0.10 3.13 -8.63
C LEU A 45 0.36 3.83 -7.33
N TYR A 46 0.43 3.12 -6.20
CA TYR A 46 0.82 3.70 -4.92
C TYR A 46 2.28 4.17 -4.94
N TYR A 47 3.17 3.44 -5.64
CA TYR A 47 4.55 3.88 -5.80
C TYR A 47 4.66 5.11 -6.71
N ILE A 48 3.85 5.18 -7.77
CA ILE A 48 3.80 6.37 -8.65
C ILE A 48 3.33 7.59 -7.85
N LEU A 49 2.26 7.45 -7.07
CA LEU A 49 1.75 8.54 -6.23
C LEU A 49 2.76 8.96 -5.17
N ALA A 50 3.41 8.01 -4.49
CA ALA A 50 4.47 8.30 -3.54
C ALA A 50 5.66 9.02 -4.19
N ALA A 51 6.04 8.64 -5.42
CA ALA A 51 7.09 9.33 -6.17
C ALA A 51 6.69 10.76 -6.54
N ILE A 52 5.43 11.00 -6.94
CA ILE A 52 4.92 12.34 -7.23
C ILE A 52 4.98 13.21 -5.97
N ILE A 53 4.52 12.69 -4.83
CA ILE A 53 4.59 13.38 -3.53
C ILE A 53 6.05 13.71 -3.20
N LEU A 54 6.94 12.73 -3.30
CA LEU A 54 8.36 12.90 -2.96
C LEU A 54 9.05 13.95 -3.85
N LEU A 55 8.84 13.90 -5.16
CA LEU A 55 9.35 14.90 -6.09
C LEU A 55 8.81 16.29 -5.75
N SER A 56 7.50 16.39 -5.52
CA SER A 56 6.84 17.65 -5.16
C SER A 56 7.40 18.22 -3.84
N SER A 57 7.65 17.38 -2.85
CA SER A 57 8.25 17.78 -1.58
C SER A 57 9.71 18.22 -1.73
N ILE A 58 10.51 17.53 -2.56
CA ILE A 58 11.88 17.95 -2.87
C ILE A 58 11.88 19.33 -3.53
N PHE A 59 11.04 19.53 -4.55
CA PHE A 59 10.88 20.84 -5.19
C PHE A 59 10.50 21.91 -4.16
N TYR A 60 9.48 21.67 -3.34
CA TYR A 60 9.05 22.63 -2.33
C TYR A 60 10.16 22.98 -1.31
N ILE A 61 10.94 21.99 -0.86
CA ILE A 61 12.05 22.21 0.08
C ILE A 61 13.17 23.02 -0.56
N ILE A 62 13.56 22.74 -1.81
CA ILE A 62 14.61 23.47 -2.52
C ILE A 62 14.23 24.95 -2.65
N TYR A 63 13.01 25.23 -3.11
CA TYR A 63 12.53 26.61 -3.28
C TYR A 63 12.43 27.35 -1.94
N LYS A 64 12.08 26.65 -0.86
CA LYS A 64 12.00 27.26 0.48
C LYS A 64 13.36 27.55 1.11
N LEU A 65 14.37 26.70 0.86
CA LEU A 65 15.71 26.84 1.44
C LEU A 65 16.55 27.90 0.73
N HIS A 66 16.29 28.17 -0.54
CA HIS A 66 17.05 29.15 -1.29
C HIS A 66 16.45 30.56 -1.10
N PRO A 67 17.19 31.54 -0.55
CA PRO A 67 16.64 32.84 -0.19
C PRO A 67 15.96 33.59 -1.35
N GLY A 68 16.53 33.57 -2.56
CA GLY A 68 15.92 34.21 -3.73
C GLY A 68 14.62 33.56 -4.21
N PHE A 69 14.40 32.27 -3.93
CA PHE A 69 13.15 31.57 -4.25
C PHE A 69 12.14 31.61 -3.09
N ARG A 70 12.60 31.82 -1.86
CA ARG A 70 11.75 31.97 -0.69
C ARG A 70 10.89 33.22 -0.80
N ASP A 71 11.49 34.34 -1.19
CA ASP A 71 10.76 35.60 -1.38
C ASP A 71 9.73 35.46 -2.51
N PHE A 72 10.08 34.75 -3.58
CA PHE A 72 9.16 34.39 -4.67
C PHE A 72 7.99 33.51 -4.21
N LEU A 73 8.22 32.55 -3.30
CA LEU A 73 7.15 31.72 -2.72
C LEU A 73 6.23 32.51 -1.79
N ASP A 74 6.77 33.50 -1.08
CA ASP A 74 5.98 34.37 -0.21
C ASP A 74 5.12 35.35 -1.03
N ASP A 75 5.61 35.81 -2.18
CA ASP A 75 4.86 36.65 -3.13
C ASP A 75 3.79 35.86 -3.92
N HIS A 76 4.03 34.57 -4.18
CA HIS A 76 3.11 33.69 -4.92
C HIS A 76 2.46 32.63 -4.03
N VAL A 77 1.39 33.04 -3.33
CA VAL A 77 0.58 32.19 -2.45
C VAL A 77 0.01 30.94 -3.14
N ASP A 78 -0.15 30.99 -4.46
CA ASP A 78 -0.67 29.88 -5.27
C ASP A 78 0.26 28.65 -5.30
N ILE A 79 1.59 28.84 -5.17
CA ILE A 79 2.56 27.75 -5.29
C ILE A 79 2.53 26.83 -4.06
N PRO A 80 2.59 27.34 -2.80
CA PRO A 80 2.36 26.51 -1.62
C PRO A 80 0.97 25.85 -1.60
N PHE A 81 -0.05 26.53 -2.14
CA PHE A 81 -1.40 25.97 -2.24
C PHE A 81 -1.45 24.80 -3.23
N LEU A 82 -0.88 24.95 -4.43
CA LEU A 82 -0.81 23.89 -5.43
C LEU A 82 -0.05 22.67 -4.91
N TYR A 83 1.07 22.88 -4.20
CA TYR A 83 1.79 21.80 -3.52
C TYR A 83 0.89 21.04 -2.53
N ALA A 84 0.19 21.77 -1.65
CA ALA A 84 -0.71 21.16 -0.67
C ALA A 84 -1.86 20.40 -1.37
N LEU A 85 -2.39 20.94 -2.47
CA LEU A 85 -3.44 20.30 -3.26
C LEU A 85 -2.95 19.00 -3.91
N VAL A 86 -1.76 18.99 -4.50
CA VAL A 86 -1.17 17.78 -5.10
C VAL A 86 -0.96 16.69 -4.06
N VAL A 87 -0.39 17.06 -2.89
CA VAL A 87 -0.23 16.12 -1.77
C VAL A 87 -1.59 15.58 -1.35
N LEU A 88 -2.59 16.44 -1.13
CA LEU A 88 -3.92 16.04 -0.71
C LEU A 88 -4.57 15.06 -1.71
N LEU A 89 -4.54 15.38 -3.01
CA LEU A 89 -5.13 14.54 -4.05
C LEU A 89 -4.48 13.16 -4.12
N CYS A 90 -3.16 13.09 -3.99
CA CYS A 90 -2.45 11.81 -3.93
C CYS A 90 -2.79 11.04 -2.64
N SER A 91 -2.82 11.74 -1.51
CA SER A 91 -3.03 11.16 -0.17
C SER A 91 -4.44 10.59 0.02
N ILE A 92 -5.46 11.12 -0.67
CA ILE A 92 -6.84 10.57 -0.59
C ILE A 92 -6.88 9.09 -0.97
N VAL A 93 -6.05 8.66 -1.93
CA VAL A 93 -5.99 7.24 -2.36
C VAL A 93 -5.45 6.36 -1.23
N PHE A 94 -4.38 6.80 -0.56
CA PHE A 94 -3.82 6.09 0.59
C PHE A 94 -4.79 6.09 1.76
N LEU A 95 -5.40 7.23 2.06
CA LEU A 95 -6.34 7.39 3.16
C LEU A 95 -7.56 6.51 2.99
N ARG A 96 -8.14 6.43 1.78
CA ARG A 96 -9.25 5.52 1.47
C ARG A 96 -8.90 4.08 1.83
N THR A 97 -7.73 3.61 1.39
CA THR A 97 -7.26 2.25 1.72
C THR A 97 -7.03 2.07 3.20
N GLY A 98 -6.35 3.02 3.86
CA GLY A 98 -6.08 2.96 5.29
C GLY A 98 -7.36 2.89 6.11
N ILE A 99 -8.38 3.68 5.75
CA ILE A 99 -9.70 3.65 6.40
C ILE A 99 -10.40 2.31 6.17
N MET A 100 -10.44 1.82 4.94
CA MET A 100 -11.05 0.51 4.62
C MET A 100 -10.38 -0.62 5.40
N ASP A 101 -9.04 -0.64 5.43
CA ASP A 101 -8.29 -1.63 6.19
C ASP A 101 -8.51 -1.51 7.70
N LEU A 102 -8.60 -0.29 8.22
CA LEU A 102 -8.90 -0.06 9.64
C LEU A 102 -10.28 -0.61 10.02
N PHE A 103 -11.28 -0.41 9.17
CA PHE A 103 -12.61 -1.01 9.38
C PHE A 103 -12.57 -2.54 9.24
N SER A 104 -11.83 -3.07 8.26
CA SER A 104 -11.66 -4.51 8.08
C SER A 104 -10.85 -5.16 9.19
N LEU A 105 -9.99 -4.45 9.92
CA LEU A 105 -9.35 -5.03 11.11
C LEU A 105 -10.36 -5.34 12.22
N ARG A 106 -11.45 -4.57 12.30
CA ARG A 106 -12.52 -4.81 13.28
C ARG A 106 -13.46 -5.93 12.83
N ASN A 107 -13.78 -5.97 11.54
CA ASN A 107 -14.63 -7.00 10.93
C ASN A 107 -13.95 -7.47 9.62
N PRO A 108 -13.08 -8.48 9.69
CA PRO A 108 -12.32 -8.89 8.52
C PRO A 108 -13.22 -9.58 7.50
N SER A 109 -12.94 -9.34 6.23
CA SER A 109 -13.66 -9.98 5.14
C SER A 109 -13.24 -11.44 5.07
N ARG A 110 -14.21 -12.33 4.88
CA ARG A 110 -13.99 -13.77 4.72
C ARG A 110 -14.53 -14.19 3.37
N ALA A 111 -13.78 -14.99 2.64
CA ALA A 111 -14.19 -15.59 1.37
C ALA A 111 -13.67 -17.02 1.30
N VAL A 112 -14.48 -17.91 0.73
CA VAL A 112 -14.09 -19.29 0.44
C VAL A 112 -13.73 -19.35 -1.04
N LEU A 113 -12.49 -19.73 -1.34
CA LEU A 113 -11.96 -19.77 -2.70
C LEU A 113 -11.80 -21.22 -3.17
N SER A 114 -12.36 -21.53 -4.33
CA SER A 114 -12.06 -22.72 -5.13
C SER A 114 -11.12 -22.36 -6.28
N ASN A 115 -10.57 -23.36 -6.97
CA ASN A 115 -9.71 -23.13 -8.14
C ASN A 115 -8.53 -22.18 -7.85
N THR A 116 -7.87 -22.39 -6.71
CA THR A 116 -6.89 -21.41 -6.24
C THR A 116 -5.56 -21.52 -6.97
N GLU A 117 -5.01 -20.35 -7.31
CA GLU A 117 -3.70 -20.20 -7.91
C GLU A 117 -2.84 -19.25 -7.04
N PHE A 118 -1.72 -19.75 -6.57
CA PHE A 118 -0.71 -18.98 -5.86
C PHE A 118 0.33 -18.47 -6.85
N THR A 119 0.39 -17.16 -7.06
CA THR A 119 1.30 -16.52 -8.01
C THR A 119 2.32 -15.63 -7.31
N MET A 120 3.60 -15.82 -7.58
CA MET A 120 4.68 -14.91 -7.23
C MET A 120 5.11 -14.12 -8.49
N ASN A 121 5.09 -12.79 -8.40
CA ASN A 121 5.52 -11.88 -9.47
C ASN A 121 6.68 -11.00 -8.98
N ARG A 122 7.75 -10.93 -9.78
CA ARG A 122 8.93 -10.13 -9.50
C ARG A 122 8.80 -8.75 -10.13
N GLN A 123 8.73 -7.71 -9.30
CA GLN A 123 8.70 -6.31 -9.75
C GLN A 123 10.10 -5.73 -10.01
N ILE A 124 10.13 -4.53 -10.60
CA ILE A 124 11.33 -3.81 -11.09
C ILE A 124 12.44 -3.67 -10.04
N LEU A 125 12.08 -3.50 -8.76
CA LEU A 125 13.02 -3.33 -7.66
C LEU A 125 13.47 -4.64 -6.98
N ASN A 126 13.35 -5.78 -7.67
CA ASN A 126 13.57 -7.10 -7.08
C ASN A 126 12.65 -7.39 -5.87
N LEU A 127 11.51 -6.70 -5.84
CA LEU A 127 10.46 -6.86 -4.84
C LEU A 127 9.50 -7.95 -5.34
N ASN A 128 9.31 -8.96 -4.53
CA ASN A 128 8.39 -10.05 -4.84
C ASN A 128 7.00 -9.69 -4.32
N THR A 129 6.01 -9.73 -5.21
CA THR A 129 4.59 -9.69 -4.84
C THR A 129 4.05 -11.11 -4.90
N TYR A 130 3.36 -11.51 -3.84
CA TYR A 130 2.76 -12.84 -3.72
C TYR A 130 1.24 -12.65 -3.73
N ARG A 131 0.58 -13.37 -4.62
CA ARG A 131 -0.85 -13.24 -4.88
C ARG A 131 -1.51 -14.59 -4.75
N LEU A 132 -2.73 -14.58 -4.23
CA LEU A 132 -3.65 -15.71 -4.22
C LEU A 132 -4.82 -15.32 -5.10
N SER A 133 -5.04 -16.03 -6.19
CA SER A 133 -6.24 -15.90 -7.01
C SER A 133 -7.13 -17.11 -6.77
N GLY A 134 -8.44 -16.94 -6.81
CA GLY A 134 -9.39 -18.05 -6.76
C GLY A 134 -10.79 -17.56 -7.11
N THR A 135 -11.71 -18.49 -7.27
CA THR A 135 -13.11 -18.21 -7.56
C THR A 135 -13.92 -18.28 -6.27
N ASN A 136 -14.70 -17.25 -5.98
CA ASN A 136 -15.57 -17.21 -4.79
C ASN A 136 -16.90 -17.94 -5.06
N GLU A 137 -17.74 -18.10 -4.03
CA GLU A 137 -19.09 -18.70 -4.12
C GLU A 137 -20.00 -18.02 -5.16
N GLU A 138 -19.76 -16.74 -5.46
CA GLU A 138 -20.48 -15.96 -6.47
C GLU A 138 -19.90 -16.10 -7.89
N GLU A 139 -19.01 -17.07 -8.11
CA GLU A 139 -18.24 -17.29 -9.36
C GLU A 139 -17.34 -16.12 -9.79
N GLU A 140 -17.13 -15.13 -8.90
CA GLU A 140 -16.22 -14.02 -9.15
C GLU A 140 -14.76 -14.39 -8.86
N THR A 141 -13.86 -14.02 -9.77
CA THR A 141 -12.41 -14.17 -9.55
C THR A 141 -11.90 -13.13 -8.55
N LEU A 142 -11.44 -13.59 -7.39
CA LEU A 142 -10.87 -12.76 -6.34
C LEU A 142 -9.36 -12.92 -6.29
N THR A 143 -8.63 -11.82 -6.51
CA THR A 143 -7.18 -11.77 -6.32
C THR A 143 -6.81 -11.04 -5.02
N LEU A 144 -6.11 -11.74 -4.14
CA LEU A 144 -5.66 -11.28 -2.83
C LEU A 144 -4.13 -11.23 -2.76
N ASN A 145 -3.61 -10.39 -1.86
CA ASN A 145 -2.18 -10.25 -1.61
C ASN A 145 -1.79 -11.04 -0.35
N ILE A 146 -0.81 -11.94 -0.46
CA ILE A 146 -0.34 -12.79 0.65
C ILE A 146 1.11 -12.45 1.00
N ASN A 147 1.55 -12.75 2.22
CA ASN A 147 2.97 -12.63 2.57
C ASN A 147 3.77 -13.83 2.04
N LYS A 148 5.10 -13.68 2.05
CA LYS A 148 6.02 -14.75 1.67
C LYS A 148 5.82 -16.00 2.53
N ASP A 149 5.59 -15.84 3.84
CA ASP A 149 5.49 -16.99 4.75
C ASP A 149 4.24 -17.83 4.45
N LEU A 150 3.07 -17.20 4.20
CA LEU A 150 1.87 -17.92 3.76
C LEU A 150 2.07 -18.52 2.38
N TYR A 151 2.63 -17.76 1.43
CA TYR A 151 2.93 -18.29 0.10
C TYR A 151 3.78 -19.55 0.21
N ASN A 152 4.88 -19.49 0.93
CA ASN A 152 5.78 -20.61 1.17
C ASN A 152 5.05 -21.79 1.81
N SER A 153 4.34 -21.60 2.92
CA SER A 153 3.67 -22.70 3.64
C SER A 153 2.69 -23.49 2.79
N PHE A 154 2.01 -22.83 1.84
CA PHE A 154 1.06 -23.52 0.96
C PHE A 154 1.70 -23.96 -0.36
N SER A 155 2.52 -23.12 -1.02
CA SER A 155 3.03 -23.31 -2.40
C SER A 155 4.02 -24.46 -2.64
N TYR A 156 4.57 -25.11 -1.61
CA TYR A 156 5.61 -26.12 -1.81
C TYR A 156 5.03 -27.49 -2.20
N ALA A 157 4.60 -27.62 -3.45
CA ALA A 157 4.34 -28.90 -4.10
C ALA A 157 5.33 -29.23 -5.25
N VAL A 158 6.36 -28.42 -5.50
CA VAL A 158 7.37 -28.68 -6.55
C VAL A 158 8.79 -28.61 -5.99
N SER A 159 9.63 -29.57 -6.39
CA SER A 159 11.07 -29.62 -6.09
C SER A 159 11.75 -28.32 -6.52
N SER A 160 12.66 -27.82 -5.68
CA SER A 160 13.45 -26.60 -5.89
C SER A 160 14.26 -26.55 -7.19
N GLU A 161 14.35 -27.68 -7.91
CA GLU A 161 15.10 -27.85 -9.16
C GLU A 161 14.36 -27.40 -10.42
N GLU A 162 13.03 -27.25 -10.40
CA GLU A 162 12.22 -26.83 -11.58
C GLU A 162 11.94 -25.33 -11.66
N LEU A 163 12.28 -24.59 -10.60
CA LEU A 163 12.16 -23.14 -10.57
C LEU A 163 13.21 -22.52 -11.49
N LYS A 164 12.79 -22.14 -12.70
CA LYS A 164 13.59 -21.24 -13.56
C LYS A 164 13.90 -19.99 -12.75
N ASN A 165 15.14 -19.89 -12.26
CA ASN A 165 15.66 -18.78 -11.44
C ASN A 165 15.48 -17.38 -12.10
N ASN A 166 15.08 -17.33 -13.38
CA ASN A 166 14.89 -16.13 -14.18
C ASN A 166 13.44 -15.86 -14.65
N SER A 167 12.41 -16.62 -14.23
CA SER A 167 11.04 -16.28 -14.60
C SER A 167 10.53 -15.05 -13.83
N LYS A 168 9.86 -14.13 -14.54
CA LYS A 168 9.22 -12.96 -13.91
C LYS A 168 8.01 -13.35 -13.06
N VAL A 169 7.40 -14.49 -13.37
CA VAL A 169 6.19 -15.02 -12.72
C VAL A 169 6.42 -16.50 -12.42
N GLN A 170 5.99 -16.93 -11.24
CA GLN A 170 5.93 -18.33 -10.81
C GLN A 170 4.53 -18.58 -10.26
N SER A 171 3.83 -19.60 -10.72
CA SER A 171 2.48 -19.89 -10.22
C SER A 171 2.26 -21.38 -9.96
N TYR A 172 1.36 -21.66 -9.01
CA TYR A 172 0.97 -22.99 -8.57
C TYR A 172 -0.54 -23.04 -8.46
N ALA A 173 -1.19 -23.97 -9.16
CA ALA A 173 -2.63 -24.17 -9.12
C ALA A 173 -2.98 -25.41 -8.30
N TYR A 174 -4.04 -25.31 -7.49
CA TYR A 174 -4.62 -26.43 -6.74
C TYR A 174 -5.80 -27.02 -7.48
N SER A 175 -6.17 -28.24 -7.10
CA SER A 175 -7.36 -28.93 -7.61
C SER A 175 -8.64 -28.16 -7.29
N GLU A 176 -9.66 -28.32 -8.14
CA GLU A 176 -11.01 -27.76 -7.95
C GLU A 176 -11.63 -28.15 -6.60
N ASN A 177 -11.26 -29.31 -6.07
CA ASN A 177 -11.82 -29.87 -4.84
C ASN A 177 -11.20 -29.30 -3.55
N THR A 178 -10.12 -28.51 -3.66
CA THR A 178 -9.49 -27.89 -2.50
C THR A 178 -10.11 -26.51 -2.26
N LEU A 179 -10.75 -26.35 -1.12
CA LEU A 179 -11.34 -25.08 -0.69
C LEU A 179 -10.37 -24.34 0.24
N PHE A 180 -10.18 -23.06 -0.01
CA PHE A 180 -9.39 -22.18 0.84
C PHE A 180 -10.29 -21.15 1.51
N ASP A 181 -10.44 -21.26 2.81
CA ASP A 181 -11.08 -20.23 3.62
C ASP A 181 -10.05 -19.15 3.95
N VAL A 182 -10.30 -17.95 3.44
CA VAL A 182 -9.37 -16.82 3.48
C VAL A 182 -10.00 -15.65 4.21
N THR A 183 -9.29 -15.15 5.20
CA THR A 183 -9.63 -13.90 5.89
C THR A 183 -8.68 -12.79 5.42
N TYR A 184 -9.22 -11.66 4.97
CA TYR A 184 -8.44 -10.58 4.37
C TYR A 184 -8.96 -9.17 4.70
N LEU A 185 -8.10 -8.18 4.48
CA LEU A 185 -8.42 -6.76 4.59
C LEU A 185 -8.96 -6.22 3.27
N SER A 186 -10.13 -5.58 3.29
CA SER A 186 -10.85 -5.20 2.06
C SER A 186 -10.15 -4.10 1.24
N GLY A 187 -9.41 -3.19 1.88
CA GLY A 187 -8.76 -2.07 1.22
C GLY A 187 -7.51 -2.50 0.46
N SER A 188 -6.56 -3.14 1.16
CA SER A 188 -5.30 -3.63 0.59
C SER A 188 -5.41 -5.00 -0.06
N LYS A 189 -6.57 -5.67 0.08
CA LYS A 189 -6.78 -7.07 -0.27
C LYS A 189 -5.74 -8.00 0.37
N ARG A 190 -5.17 -7.60 1.51
CA ARG A 190 -4.12 -8.36 2.19
C ARG A 190 -4.73 -9.48 3.01
N VAL A 191 -4.24 -10.68 2.82
CA VAL A 191 -4.63 -11.86 3.58
C VAL A 191 -4.01 -11.84 4.98
N LEU A 192 -4.83 -12.17 5.98
CA LEU A 192 -4.44 -12.33 7.36
C LEU A 192 -4.23 -13.81 7.71
N THR A 193 -5.18 -14.65 7.33
CA THR A 193 -5.18 -16.09 7.60
C THR A 193 -5.75 -16.86 6.42
N ILE A 194 -5.20 -18.06 6.21
CA ILE A 194 -5.62 -19.02 5.19
C ILE A 194 -5.75 -20.38 5.89
N THR A 195 -6.87 -21.05 5.68
CA THR A 195 -7.06 -22.45 6.07
C THR A 195 -7.54 -23.22 4.87
N ALA A 196 -6.85 -24.31 4.53
CA ALA A 196 -7.24 -25.20 3.45
C ALA A 196 -8.12 -26.33 4.00
N GLN A 197 -9.17 -26.68 3.27
CA GLN A 197 -10.01 -27.83 3.53
C GLN A 197 -10.11 -28.64 2.25
N ASP A 198 -9.58 -29.86 2.27
CA ASP A 198 -9.77 -30.81 1.19
C ASP A 198 -11.14 -31.48 1.37
N LEU A 199 -12.01 -31.32 0.39
CA LEU A 199 -13.22 -32.13 0.33
C LEU A 199 -12.82 -33.59 0.05
N PRO A 200 -13.37 -34.57 0.77
CA PRO A 200 -13.12 -35.96 0.45
C PRO A 200 -13.54 -36.20 -1.00
N ALA A 201 -12.68 -36.85 -1.78
CA ALA A 201 -13.05 -37.29 -3.11
C ALA A 201 -14.35 -38.10 -2.99
N GLU A 202 -15.36 -37.78 -3.81
CA GLU A 202 -16.52 -38.66 -3.92
C GLU A 202 -16.02 -40.03 -4.39
N ASP A 203 -15.99 -40.98 -3.46
CA ASP A 203 -15.80 -42.40 -3.75
C ASP A 203 -16.87 -42.78 -4.77
N SER A 204 -16.45 -42.96 -6.03
CA SER A 204 -17.29 -43.35 -7.17
C SER A 204 -17.49 -44.86 -7.21
#